data_AF-A0A2V8NE52-F1
#
_entry.id   AF-A0A2V8NE52-F1
#
_cell.length_a   1.000
_cell.length_b   1.000
_cell.length_c   1.000
_cell.angle_alpha   90.00
_cell.angle_beta   90.00
_cell.angle_gamma   90.00
#
_symmetry.space_group_name_H-M   'P 1'
#
loop_
_entity.id
_entity.type
_entity.pdbx_description
1 polymer ?
#
loop_
_entity_poly.entity_id
_entity_poly.type
_entity_poly.pdbx_seq_one_letter_code
_entity_poly.pdbx_strand_id
1 'polypeptide(L)' 'REAVILRDIEGFTYEEIAATLQISIGTVKSRLSRGRLELRHKLEGSF' A
#
# COMPACT_ATOMS: atom_id res chain seq x y z
N ARG A 1 -4.54 -3.41 -0.51
CA ARG A 1 -4.25 -3.48 -1.96
C ARG A 1 -4.20 -2.09 -2.60
N GLU A 2 -5.28 -1.30 -2.58
CA GLU A 2 -5.33 0.06 -3.21
C GLU A 2 -4.17 0.98 -2.81
N ALA A 3 -3.84 1.07 -1.51
CA ALA A 3 -2.73 1.91 -1.05
C ALA A 3 -1.38 1.54 -1.71
N VAL A 4 -1.14 0.27 -2.00
CA VAL A 4 0.09 -0.20 -2.67
C VAL A 4 0.10 0.26 -4.13
N ILE A 5 -1.03 0.17 -4.82
CA ILE A 5 -1.15 0.64 -6.22
C ILE A 5 -0.90 2.15 -6.26
N LEU A 6 -1.64 2.92 -5.46
CA LEU A 6 -1.52 4.38 -5.45
C LEU A 6 -0.09 4.84 -5.10
N ARG A 7 0.60 4.15 -4.19
CA ARG A 7 1.97 4.51 -3.82
C ARG A 7 3.02 4.03 -4.80
N ASP A 8 3.04 2.73 -5.05
CA ASP A 8 4.17 2.04 -5.70
C ASP A 8 4.02 2.02 -7.23
N ILE A 9 2.82 2.27 -7.76
CA ILE A 9 2.54 2.34 -9.21
C ILE A 9 2.22 3.79 -9.62
N GLU A 10 1.26 4.43 -8.96
CA GLU A 10 0.81 5.79 -9.34
C GLU A 10 1.66 6.92 -8.73
N GLY A 11 2.54 6.61 -7.78
CA GLY A 11 3.49 7.56 -7.21
C GLY A 11 2.94 8.54 -6.17
N PHE A 12 1.71 8.37 -5.70
CA PHE A 12 1.06 9.29 -4.75
C PHE A 12 1.82 9.36 -3.43
N THR A 13 1.78 10.52 -2.78
CA THR A 13 2.25 10.72 -1.39
C THR A 13 1.31 10.06 -0.38
N TYR A 14 1.75 9.91 0.87
CA TYR A 14 0.91 9.28 1.90
C TYR A 14 -0.29 10.16 2.26
N GLU A 15 -0.12 11.47 2.19
CA GLU A 15 -1.13 12.50 2.39
C GLU A 15 -2.19 12.44 1.28
N GLU A 16 -1.78 12.37 0.02
CA GLU A 16 -2.71 12.22 -1.12
C GLU A 16 -3.48 10.91 -1.05
N ILE A 17 -2.83 9.80 -0.65
CA ILE A 17 -3.50 8.51 -0.46
C ILE A 17 -4.50 8.58 0.70
N ALA A 18 -4.12 9.21 1.81
CA ALA A 18 -4.98 9.39 2.97
C ALA A 18 -6.24 10.20 2.62
N ALA A 19 -6.06 11.29 1.87
CA ALA A 19 -7.15 12.11 1.37
C ALA A 19 -8.01 11.36 0.34
N THR A 20 -7.40 10.68 -0.63
CA THR A 20 -8.11 9.94 -1.69
C THR A 20 -8.97 8.81 -1.11
N LEU A 21 -8.43 8.07 -0.14
CA LEU A 21 -9.11 6.91 0.46
C LEU A 21 -9.91 7.25 1.71
N GLN A 22 -9.92 8.53 2.13
CA GLN A 22 -10.60 9.02 3.34
C GLN A 22 -10.24 8.21 4.61
N ILE A 23 -8.94 8.00 4.81
CA ILE A 23 -8.37 7.25 5.96
C ILE A 23 -7.19 8.01 6.58
N SER A 24 -6.82 7.65 7.81
CA SER A 24 -5.64 8.24 8.45
C SER A 24 -4.34 7.84 7.76
N ILE A 25 -3.31 8.72 7.84
CA ILE A 25 -1.95 8.40 7.38
C ILE A 25 -1.39 7.15 8.08
N GLY A 26 -1.71 6.94 9.36
CA GLY A 26 -1.35 5.71 10.08
C GLY A 26 -1.96 4.46 9.44
N THR A 27 -3.22 4.55 9.02
CA THR A 27 -3.90 3.48 8.27
C THR A 27 -3.22 3.23 6.93
N VAL A 28 -2.83 4.28 6.18
CA VAL A 28 -2.06 4.18 4.92
C VAL A 28 -0.78 3.39 5.14
N LYS A 29 0.04 3.79 6.12
CA LYS A 29 1.30 3.10 6.47
C LYS A 29 1.07 1.62 6.78
N SER A 30 0.05 1.31 7.59
CA SER A 30 -0.26 -0.07 7.96
C SER A 30 -0.74 -0.92 6.77
N ARG A 31 -1.55 -0.34 5.88
CA ARG A 31 -2.05 -1.00 4.65
C ARG A 31 -0.92 -1.25 3.66
N LEU A 32 0.02 -0.32 3.52
CA LEU A 32 1.22 -0.47 2.71
C LEU A 32 2.12 -1.58 3.23
N SER A 33 2.40 -1.59 4.54
CA SER A 33 3.20 -2.64 5.17
C SER A 33 2.60 -4.03 4.93
N ARG A 34 1.32 -4.23 5.27
CA ARG A 34 0.64 -5.52 5.06
C ARG A 34 0.56 -5.89 3.58
N GLY A 35 0.25 -4.94 2.70
CA GLY A 35 0.11 -5.20 1.27
C GLY A 35 1.43 -5.62 0.61
N ARG A 36 2.55 -4.98 0.96
CA ARG A 36 3.87 -5.38 0.47
C ARG A 36 4.34 -6.71 1.04
N LEU A 37 4.02 -6.99 2.30
CA LEU A 37 4.28 -8.29 2.92
C LEU A 37 3.56 -9.42 2.17
N GLU A 38 2.27 -9.23 1.87
CA GLU A 38 1.47 -10.20 1.10
C GLU A 38 2.04 -10.39 -0.31
N LEU A 39 2.43 -9.31 -0.99
CA LEU A 39 3.06 -9.38 -2.31
C LEU A 39 4.37 -10.19 -2.25
N ARG A 40 5.21 -9.91 -1.26
CA ARG A 40 6.45 -10.64 -1.04
C ARG A 40 6.20 -12.13 -0.85
N HIS A 41 5.26 -12.52 0.02
CA HIS A 41 4.92 -13.94 0.22
C HIS A 41 4.44 -14.63 -1.06
N LYS A 42 3.67 -13.94 -1.90
CA LYS A 42 3.22 -14.50 -3.19
C LYS A 42 4.38 -14.72 -4.17
N LEU A 43 5.36 -13.81 -4.17
CA LEU A 43 6.55 -13.93 -5.01
C LEU A 43 7.52 -14.99 -4.47
N GLU A 44 7.69 -15.09 -3.15
CA GLU A 44 8.53 -16.11 -2.50
C GLU A 44 7.96 -17.53 -2.62
N GLY A 45 6.63 -17.69 -2.57
CA GLY A 45 5.97 -18.98 -2.74
C GLY A 45 5.76 -19.43 -4.19
N SER A 46 6.25 -18.65 -5.17
CA SER A 46 6.14 -18.95 -6.61
C SER A 46 7.46 -19.46 -7.22
N PHE A 47 8.38 -19.99 -6.41
CA PHE A 47 9.63 -20.61 -6.83
C PHE A 47 9.82 -21.99 -6.21
#